data_AF-A0A429ATS6-F1
#
_entry.id   AF-A0A429ATS6-F1
#
_cell.length_a   1.000
_cell.length_b   1.000
_cell.length_c   1.000
_cell.angle_alpha   90.00
_cell.angle_beta   90.00
_cell.angle_gamma   90.00
#
_symmetry.space_group_name_H-M   'P 1'
#
loop_
_entity.id
_entity.type
_entity.pdbx_description
1 polymer ?
#
loop_
_entity_poly.entity_id
_entity_poly.type
_entity_poly.pdbx_seq_one_letter_code
_entity_poly.pdbx_strand_id
1 'polypeptide(L)'
;MQEALTYLDQTFINFREFLFADHAHRWVDIKRFAISHPDVGDAHLLTELIGHEQFRDDYAGGGVEADGLRHGPYWLRNVSPAAYMRVDEMSTDTVLRDWATQFGPLPAALSARLEHEVHPLVAGATERYRLSGLGREAFHDWGGVHADFHELVLIDRPAKILSLLVAADD
;
A
#
# COMPACT_ATOMS: atom_id res chain seq x y z
N MET A 1 14.60 -2.82 -21.94
CA MET A 1 13.71 -3.87 -21.41
C MET A 1 12.30 -3.30 -21.45
N GLN A 2 11.29 -4.11 -21.77
CA GLN A 2 9.89 -3.67 -21.64
C GLN A 2 9.52 -3.69 -20.17
N GLU A 3 8.87 -2.63 -19.69
CA GLU A 3 8.39 -2.51 -18.32
C GLU A 3 7.32 -3.58 -18.05
N ALA A 4 7.46 -4.31 -16.95
CA ALA A 4 6.48 -5.36 -16.61
C ALA A 4 5.19 -4.78 -16.00
N LEU A 5 5.26 -3.54 -15.49
CA LEU A 5 4.16 -2.84 -14.84
C LEU A 5 3.81 -1.56 -15.59
N THR A 6 2.53 -1.30 -15.76
CA THR A 6 2.01 -0.04 -16.29
C THR A 6 0.97 0.52 -15.33
N TYR A 7 1.20 1.72 -14.82
CA TYR A 7 0.24 2.39 -13.94
C TYR A 7 -1.13 2.57 -14.60
N LEU A 8 -2.20 2.32 -13.83
CA LEU A 8 -3.58 2.40 -14.30
C LEU A 8 -4.30 3.57 -13.64
N ASP A 9 -4.44 3.51 -12.32
CA ASP A 9 -5.22 4.45 -11.53
C ASP A 9 -4.89 4.37 -10.04
N GLN A 10 -5.46 5.30 -9.28
CA GLN A 10 -5.30 5.43 -7.85
C GLN A 10 -6.67 5.68 -7.20
N THR A 11 -6.93 4.99 -6.08
CA THR A 11 -8.07 5.23 -5.20
C THR A 11 -7.54 5.67 -3.84
N PHE A 12 -7.96 6.85 -3.39
CA PHE A 12 -7.64 7.37 -2.06
C PHE A 12 -8.91 7.43 -1.21
N ILE A 13 -8.86 6.87 0.01
CA ILE A 13 -9.96 6.85 0.97
C ILE A 13 -9.49 7.58 2.22
N ASN A 14 -9.92 8.83 2.40
CA ASN A 14 -9.59 9.58 3.60
C ASN A 14 -10.72 9.46 4.64
N PHE A 15 -10.40 9.02 5.86
CA PHE A 15 -11.42 8.81 6.88
C PHE A 15 -12.13 10.13 7.26
N ARG A 16 -11.49 11.28 7.05
CA ARG A 16 -12.07 12.61 7.27
C ARG A 16 -13.29 12.92 6.40
N GLU A 17 -13.49 12.17 5.32
CA GLU A 17 -14.63 12.34 4.41
C GLU A 17 -15.92 11.71 4.95
N PHE A 18 -15.83 10.98 6.07
CA PHE A 18 -16.94 10.28 6.70
C PHE A 18 -17.32 10.95 8.01
N LEU A 19 -18.61 10.88 8.36
CA LEU A 19 -19.13 11.43 9.61
C LEU A 19 -18.69 10.54 10.78
N PHE A 20 -17.58 10.93 11.41
CA PHE A 20 -17.00 10.23 12.54
C PHE A 20 -16.43 11.21 13.57
N ALA A 21 -16.52 10.87 14.85
CA ALA A 21 -16.13 11.76 15.95
C ALA A 21 -14.61 11.99 15.99
N ASP A 22 -13.83 10.96 15.70
CA ASP A 22 -12.37 11.03 15.62
C ASP A 22 -11.87 10.11 14.51
N HIS A 23 -11.51 10.70 13.37
CA HIS A 23 -10.98 9.96 12.22
C HIS A 23 -9.50 9.60 12.39
N ALA A 24 -8.82 10.14 13.43
CA ALA A 24 -7.41 9.92 13.75
C ALA A 24 -6.49 10.09 12.54
N HIS A 25 -6.82 11.01 11.63
CA HIS A 25 -6.06 11.29 10.41
C HIS A 25 -5.76 10.07 9.52
N ARG A 26 -6.54 8.99 9.65
CA ARG A 26 -6.30 7.75 8.91
C ARG A 26 -6.77 7.81 7.46
N TRP A 27 -6.06 7.10 6.60
CA TRP A 27 -6.39 7.00 5.19
C TRP A 27 -5.88 5.68 4.58
N VAL A 28 -6.43 5.33 3.42
CA VAL A 28 -5.95 4.23 2.57
C VAL A 28 -5.67 4.78 1.18
N ASP A 29 -4.49 4.50 0.66
CA ASP A 29 -4.08 4.76 -0.73
C ASP A 29 -3.92 3.45 -1.48
N ILE A 30 -4.49 3.36 -2.67
CA ILE A 30 -4.42 2.16 -3.52
C ILE A 30 -3.97 2.60 -4.91
N LYS A 31 -2.79 2.16 -5.35
CA LYS A 31 -2.31 2.35 -6.73
C LYS A 31 -2.35 1.03 -7.48
N ARG A 32 -2.92 1.01 -8.68
CA ARG A 32 -3.04 -0.21 -9.49
C ARG A 32 -2.17 -0.17 -10.74
N PHE A 33 -1.64 -1.33 -11.10
CA PHE A 33 -0.74 -1.52 -12.22
C PHE A 33 -1.17 -2.75 -13.04
N ALA A 34 -1.17 -2.62 -14.36
CA ALA A 34 -1.31 -3.76 -15.26
C ALA A 34 0.01 -4.53 -15.36
N ILE A 35 -0.08 -5.85 -15.30
CA ILE A 35 1.05 -6.78 -15.48
C ILE A 35 1.12 -7.16 -16.97
N SER A 36 2.10 -6.61 -17.67
CA SER A 36 2.30 -6.80 -19.12
C SER A 36 2.81 -8.19 -19.47
N HIS A 37 3.56 -8.82 -18.56
CA HIS A 37 4.16 -10.14 -18.77
C HIS A 37 3.69 -11.11 -17.66
N PRO A 38 2.68 -11.95 -17.90
CA PRO A 38 2.06 -12.75 -16.83
C PRO A 38 3.02 -13.78 -16.21
N ASP A 39 4.07 -14.19 -16.93
CA ASP A 39 5.02 -15.22 -16.51
C ASP A 39 6.20 -14.68 -15.67
N VAL A 40 6.30 -13.35 -15.44
CA VAL A 40 7.37 -12.83 -14.57
C VAL A 40 7.10 -13.17 -13.11
N GLY A 41 8.11 -13.66 -12.40
CA GLY A 41 8.00 -14.02 -10.98
C GLY A 41 7.78 -12.82 -10.05
N ASP A 42 7.22 -13.06 -8.87
CA ASP A 42 6.82 -12.01 -7.91
C ASP A 42 7.99 -11.10 -7.50
N ALA A 43 9.19 -11.66 -7.27
CA ALA A 43 10.36 -10.86 -6.92
C ALA A 43 10.74 -9.83 -8.00
N HIS A 44 10.50 -10.17 -9.27
CA HIS A 44 10.70 -9.23 -10.37
C HIS A 44 9.61 -8.16 -10.39
N LEU A 45 8.33 -8.52 -10.16
CA LEU A 45 7.25 -7.55 -10.03
C LEU A 45 7.48 -6.57 -8.86
N LEU A 46 7.96 -7.05 -7.71
CA LEU A 46 8.34 -6.19 -6.59
C LEU A 46 9.51 -5.27 -6.95
N THR A 47 10.51 -5.77 -7.68
CA THR A 47 11.64 -4.94 -8.15
C THR A 47 11.16 -3.83 -9.08
N GLU A 48 10.30 -4.17 -10.04
CA GLU A 48 9.73 -3.21 -11.00
C GLU A 48 8.84 -2.19 -10.29
N LEU A 49 8.02 -2.62 -9.31
CA LEU A 49 7.20 -1.73 -8.50
C LEU A 49 8.08 -0.72 -7.75
N ILE A 50 9.10 -1.18 -7.03
CA ILE A 50 10.01 -0.32 -6.26
C ILE A 50 10.76 0.66 -7.17
N GLY A 51 11.07 0.26 -8.40
CA GLY A 51 11.70 1.12 -9.40
C GLY A 51 10.75 2.14 -10.06
N HIS A 52 9.44 1.89 -10.02
CA HIS A 52 8.42 2.67 -10.72
C HIS A 52 8.26 4.07 -10.11
N GLU A 53 7.99 5.09 -10.93
CA GLU A 53 7.80 6.47 -10.45
C GLU A 53 6.71 6.60 -9.39
N GLN A 54 5.57 5.93 -9.58
CA GLN A 54 4.44 5.89 -8.65
C GLN A 54 4.76 5.31 -7.25
N PHE A 55 5.91 4.66 -7.09
CA PHE A 55 6.42 4.20 -5.80
C PHE A 55 7.26 5.28 -5.08
N ARG A 56 7.42 6.48 -5.66
CA ARG A 56 8.19 7.59 -5.07
C ARG A 56 7.25 8.56 -4.37
N ASP A 57 6.31 8.03 -3.60
CA ASP A 57 5.35 8.78 -2.79
C ASP A 57 5.82 8.70 -1.34
N ASP A 58 6.23 9.82 -0.76
CA ASP A 58 6.67 9.84 0.65
C ASP A 58 5.50 9.85 1.63
N TYR A 59 4.27 9.95 1.11
CA TYR A 59 3.04 10.00 1.87
C TYR A 59 2.97 11.14 2.90
N ALA A 60 3.84 12.15 2.80
CA ALA A 60 3.85 13.35 3.64
C ALA A 60 3.05 14.53 3.02
N GLY A 61 2.14 14.22 2.09
CA GLY A 61 1.22 15.18 1.46
C GLY A 61 1.67 15.78 0.12
N GLY A 62 2.89 15.46 -0.35
CA GLY A 62 3.40 15.92 -1.65
C GLY A 62 2.94 15.08 -2.85
N GLY A 63 2.57 13.82 -2.61
CA GLY A 63 2.29 12.83 -3.65
C GLY A 63 3.56 12.32 -4.32
N VAL A 64 3.41 11.80 -5.54
CA VAL A 64 4.52 11.18 -6.29
C VAL A 64 5.54 12.22 -6.76
N GLU A 65 6.79 12.03 -6.37
CA GLU A 65 7.93 12.80 -6.85
C GLU A 65 8.75 11.97 -7.85
N ALA A 66 8.71 12.32 -9.13
CA ALA A 66 9.36 11.53 -10.19
C ALA A 66 10.86 11.31 -9.96
N ASP A 67 11.59 12.30 -9.45
CA ASP A 67 13.02 12.18 -9.08
C ASP A 67 13.24 11.95 -7.57
N GLY A 68 12.18 11.59 -6.86
CA GLY A 68 12.16 11.40 -5.41
C GLY A 68 13.06 10.25 -4.95
N LEU A 69 13.60 10.39 -3.74
CA LEU A 69 14.48 9.41 -3.10
C LEU A 69 13.81 8.74 -1.88
N ARG A 70 12.51 8.96 -1.69
CA ARG A 70 11.72 8.58 -0.51
C ARG A 70 10.51 7.76 -0.94
N HIS A 71 10.07 6.89 -0.04
CA HIS A 71 8.82 6.14 -0.16
C HIS A 71 8.29 5.80 1.22
N GLY A 72 7.05 6.20 1.51
CA GLY A 72 6.49 6.16 2.86
C GLY A 72 7.50 6.72 3.87
N PRO A 73 7.76 6.04 5.00
CA PRO A 73 8.70 6.55 5.99
C PRO A 73 10.18 6.33 5.63
N TYR A 74 10.51 5.63 4.53
CA TYR A 74 11.85 5.12 4.26
C TYR A 74 12.58 5.88 3.15
N TRP A 75 13.92 5.92 3.24
CA TRP A 75 14.73 6.19 2.05
C TRP A 75 14.54 5.05 1.04
N LEU A 76 14.21 5.38 -0.21
CA LEU A 76 13.93 4.41 -1.26
C LEU A 76 15.04 3.37 -1.45
N ARG A 77 16.31 3.80 -1.31
CA ARG A 77 17.49 2.92 -1.41
C ARG A 77 17.54 1.76 -0.40
N ASN A 78 16.74 1.83 0.67
CA ASN A 78 16.65 0.79 1.70
C ASN A 78 15.47 -0.17 1.47
N VAL A 79 14.54 0.18 0.57
CA VAL A 79 13.40 -0.69 0.22
C VAL A 79 13.86 -1.66 -0.86
N SER A 80 13.64 -2.95 -0.64
CA SER A 80 14.00 -4.00 -1.58
C SER A 80 12.95 -5.11 -1.60
N PRO A 81 12.89 -5.94 -2.65
CA PRO A 81 11.96 -7.08 -2.69
C PRO A 81 12.10 -8.01 -1.48
N ALA A 82 13.31 -8.17 -0.94
CA ALA A 82 13.57 -9.03 0.22
C ALA A 82 12.95 -8.51 1.53
N ALA A 83 12.57 -7.23 1.58
CA ALA A 83 11.88 -6.64 2.72
C ALA A 83 10.38 -6.99 2.77
N TYR A 84 9.84 -7.58 1.70
CA TYR A 84 8.45 -7.99 1.63
C TYR A 84 8.27 -9.42 2.09
N MET A 85 7.45 -9.60 3.12
CA MET A 85 7.10 -10.92 3.62
C MET A 85 5.79 -11.37 2.99
N ARG A 86 5.77 -12.60 2.48
CA ARG A 86 4.52 -13.22 2.02
C ARG A 86 3.58 -13.43 3.20
N VAL A 87 2.32 -13.07 3.04
CA VAL A 87 1.26 -13.20 4.06
C VAL A 87 0.04 -13.89 3.47
N ASP A 88 -0.76 -14.55 4.31
CA ASP A 88 -2.05 -15.09 3.88
C ASP A 88 -3.17 -14.04 3.93
N GLU A 89 -4.30 -14.39 3.34
CA GLU A 89 -5.50 -13.54 3.27
C GLU A 89 -5.99 -13.14 4.66
N MET A 90 -6.12 -14.11 5.58
CA MET A 90 -6.63 -13.88 6.93
C MET A 90 -5.76 -12.93 7.74
N SER A 91 -4.43 -13.06 7.63
CA SER A 91 -3.47 -12.17 8.28
C SER A 91 -3.53 -10.76 7.69
N THR A 92 -3.70 -10.65 6.37
CA THR A 92 -3.85 -9.36 5.68
C THR A 92 -5.10 -8.63 6.15
N ASP A 93 -6.25 -9.32 6.15
CA ASP A 93 -7.52 -8.77 6.62
C ASP A 93 -7.47 -8.39 8.10
N THR A 94 -6.79 -9.18 8.93
CA THR A 94 -6.66 -8.89 10.36
C THR A 94 -5.84 -7.62 10.58
N VAL A 95 -4.71 -7.44 9.90
CA VAL A 95 -3.89 -6.22 10.01
C VAL A 95 -4.72 -4.99 9.62
N LEU A 96 -5.40 -5.03 8.48
CA LEU A 96 -6.20 -3.89 8.00
C LEU A 96 -7.38 -3.58 8.93
N ARG A 97 -8.07 -4.61 9.42
CA ARG A 97 -9.20 -4.45 10.35
C ARG A 97 -8.76 -3.90 11.70
N ASP A 98 -7.68 -4.44 12.27
CA ASP A 98 -7.18 -4.02 13.57
C ASP A 98 -6.74 -2.55 13.50
N TRP A 99 -5.98 -2.17 12.46
CA TRP A 99 -5.61 -0.78 12.20
C TRP A 99 -6.85 0.13 11.99
N ALA A 100 -7.82 -0.29 11.18
CA ALA A 100 -8.98 0.53 10.87
C ALA A 100 -9.91 0.69 12.08
N THR A 101 -9.92 -0.25 13.03
CA THR A 101 -10.81 -0.21 14.21
C THR A 101 -10.11 0.15 15.52
N GLN A 102 -8.80 0.47 15.49
CA GLN A 102 -8.01 0.71 16.70
C GLN A 102 -8.54 1.82 17.62
N PHE A 103 -9.25 2.82 17.06
CA PHE A 103 -9.87 3.94 17.81
C PHE A 103 -11.39 3.78 17.99
N GLY A 104 -11.91 2.57 17.79
CA GLY A 104 -13.33 2.24 17.93
C GLY A 104 -14.01 1.85 16.62
N PRO A 105 -15.33 1.60 16.67
CA PRO A 105 -16.07 1.11 15.51
C PRO A 105 -16.16 2.17 14.40
N LEU A 106 -16.06 1.73 13.15
CA LEU A 106 -16.17 2.60 11.98
C LEU A 106 -17.64 3.00 11.70
N PRO A 107 -17.89 4.18 11.11
CA PRO A 107 -19.18 4.49 10.52
C PRO A 107 -19.55 3.46 9.45
N ALA A 108 -20.84 3.11 9.36
CA ALA A 108 -21.32 2.13 8.38
C ALA A 108 -20.95 2.49 6.92
N ALA A 109 -20.96 3.79 6.58
CA ALA A 109 -20.56 4.24 5.25
C ALA A 109 -19.06 4.02 4.95
N LEU A 110 -18.19 4.19 5.95
CA LEU A 110 -16.76 3.92 5.81
C LEU A 110 -16.50 2.42 5.76
N SER A 111 -17.15 1.63 6.62
CA SER A 111 -17.08 0.16 6.54
C SER A 111 -17.48 -0.35 5.16
N ALA A 112 -18.61 0.11 4.62
CA ALA A 112 -19.07 -0.26 3.29
C ALA A 112 -18.09 0.17 2.19
N ARG A 113 -17.43 1.34 2.34
CA ARG A 113 -16.40 1.79 1.40
C ARG A 113 -15.18 0.87 1.41
N LEU A 114 -14.69 0.48 2.58
CA LEU A 114 -13.57 -0.46 2.71
C LEU A 114 -13.94 -1.86 2.20
N GLU A 115 -15.14 -2.34 2.51
CA GLU A 115 -15.70 -3.59 1.96
C GLU A 115 -15.76 -3.59 0.43
N HIS A 116 -16.02 -2.45 -0.19
CA HIS A 116 -16.10 -2.34 -1.64
C HIS A 116 -14.74 -2.19 -2.32
N GLU A 117 -13.83 -1.42 -1.74
CA GLU A 117 -12.58 -1.02 -2.41
C GLU A 117 -11.36 -1.85 -1.99
N VAL A 118 -11.31 -2.29 -0.73
CA VAL A 118 -10.13 -2.96 -0.16
C VAL A 118 -10.30 -4.48 -0.15
N HIS A 119 -11.42 -4.97 0.38
CA HIS A 119 -11.63 -6.41 0.54
C HIS A 119 -11.56 -7.21 -0.77
N PRO A 120 -12.09 -6.74 -1.92
CA PRO A 120 -11.97 -7.48 -3.17
C PRO A 120 -10.53 -7.60 -3.66
N LEU A 121 -9.66 -6.62 -3.39
CA LEU A 121 -8.25 -6.68 -3.74
C LEU A 121 -7.54 -7.74 -2.91
N VAL A 122 -7.83 -7.78 -1.60
CA VAL A 122 -7.27 -8.79 -0.71
C VAL A 122 -7.79 -10.17 -1.11
N ALA A 123 -9.08 -10.36 -1.32
CA ALA A 123 -9.66 -11.66 -1.68
C ALA A 123 -9.22 -12.16 -3.08
N GLY A 124 -9.12 -11.26 -4.07
CA GLY A 124 -8.75 -11.60 -5.44
C GLY A 124 -7.26 -11.88 -5.65
N ALA A 125 -6.40 -11.40 -4.75
CA ALA A 125 -4.96 -11.59 -4.86
C ALA A 125 -4.58 -13.07 -4.77
N THR A 126 -3.87 -13.55 -5.79
CA THR A 126 -3.21 -14.86 -5.76
C THR A 126 -1.98 -14.86 -4.86
N GLU A 127 -1.31 -13.71 -4.74
CA GLU A 127 -0.13 -13.52 -3.91
C GLU A 127 -0.22 -12.21 -3.13
N ARG A 128 0.19 -12.23 -1.86
CA ARG A 128 0.09 -11.07 -0.95
C ARG A 128 1.41 -10.91 -0.21
N TYR A 129 1.89 -9.68 -0.20
CA TYR A 129 3.15 -9.32 0.40
C TYR A 129 2.94 -8.11 1.30
N ARG A 130 3.58 -8.13 2.48
CA ARG A 130 3.58 -7.02 3.41
C ARG A 130 4.99 -6.49 3.58
N LEU A 131 5.18 -5.18 3.51
CA LEU A 131 6.46 -4.57 3.84
C LEU A 131 6.74 -4.77 5.33
N SER A 132 7.88 -5.39 5.64
CA SER A 132 8.36 -5.48 7.02
C SER A 132 8.90 -4.13 7.50
N GLY A 133 8.91 -3.91 8.82
CA GLY A 133 9.54 -2.72 9.38
C GLY A 133 11.04 -2.74 9.11
N LEU A 134 11.57 -1.71 8.42
CA LEU A 134 12.99 -1.66 8.01
C LEU A 134 13.93 -1.07 9.08
N GLY A 135 13.41 -0.83 10.28
CA GLY A 135 14.14 -0.15 11.34
C GLY A 135 14.19 1.37 11.17
N ARG A 136 14.56 2.07 12.26
CA ARG A 136 14.58 3.55 12.31
C ARG A 136 15.73 4.13 11.50
N GLU A 137 16.80 3.38 11.32
CA GLU A 137 17.96 3.72 10.49
C GLU A 137 17.61 3.83 9.00
N ALA A 138 16.52 3.17 8.58
CA ALA A 138 16.03 3.26 7.22
C ALA A 138 15.16 4.50 6.97
N PHE A 139 14.74 5.21 8.02
CA PHE A 139 13.85 6.35 7.91
C PHE A 139 14.53 7.53 7.21
N HIS A 140 13.76 8.26 6.41
CA HIS A 140 14.17 9.58 5.97
C HIS A 140 13.83 10.65 7.01
N ASP A 141 14.13 11.89 6.66
CA ASP A 141 13.99 13.08 7.47
C ASP A 141 12.55 13.38 7.95
N TRP A 142 11.53 12.79 7.32
CA TRP A 142 10.12 12.84 7.74
C TRP A 142 9.55 11.46 8.10
N GLY A 143 10.38 10.42 8.22
CA GLY A 143 9.89 9.04 8.37
C GLY A 143 9.16 8.72 9.67
N GLY A 144 9.06 9.68 10.59
CA GLY A 144 8.29 9.56 11.83
C GLY A 144 7.02 10.41 11.87
N VAL A 145 6.54 10.91 10.72
CA VAL A 145 5.27 11.64 10.63
C VAL A 145 4.10 10.71 10.93
N HIS A 146 4.07 9.53 10.31
CA HIS A 146 3.05 8.52 10.55
C HIS A 146 3.34 7.75 11.84
N ALA A 147 2.33 7.56 12.69
CA ALA A 147 2.39 6.66 13.83
C ALA A 147 2.30 5.20 13.38
N ASP A 148 1.33 4.88 12.51
CA ASP A 148 1.20 3.60 11.83
C ASP A 148 1.44 3.73 10.32
N PHE A 149 2.19 2.79 9.75
CA PHE A 149 2.37 2.66 8.31
C PHE A 149 2.31 1.17 7.90
N HIS A 150 1.28 0.82 7.12
CA HIS A 150 1.06 -0.53 6.62
C HIS A 150 1.06 -0.51 5.11
N GLU A 151 1.98 -1.27 4.51
CA GLU A 151 2.06 -1.42 3.06
C GLU A 151 1.90 -2.88 2.65
N LEU A 152 1.03 -3.08 1.67
CA LEU A 152 0.70 -4.36 1.07
C LEU A 152 0.87 -4.29 -0.45
N VAL A 153 1.45 -5.35 -1.02
CA VAL A 153 1.47 -5.59 -2.45
C VAL A 153 0.61 -6.83 -2.73
N LEU A 154 -0.45 -6.62 -3.51
CA LEU A 154 -1.47 -7.61 -3.83
C LEU A 154 -1.38 -7.93 -5.32
N ILE A 155 -1.06 -9.18 -5.66
CA ILE A 155 -0.88 -9.63 -7.05
C ILE A 155 -2.04 -10.56 -7.41
N ASP A 156 -2.90 -10.10 -8.32
CA ASP A 156 -3.96 -10.88 -8.96
C ASP A 156 -3.47 -11.34 -10.35
N ARG A 157 -2.97 -12.58 -10.41
CA ARG A 157 -2.46 -13.17 -11.66
C ARG A 157 -3.56 -13.37 -12.71
N PRO A 158 -4.76 -13.88 -12.39
CA PRO A 158 -5.87 -13.96 -13.34
C PRO A 158 -6.27 -12.61 -13.95
N ALA A 159 -6.39 -11.56 -13.15
CA ALA A 159 -6.74 -10.22 -13.63
C ALA A 159 -5.56 -9.48 -14.27
N LYS A 160 -4.33 -9.98 -14.06
CA LYS A 160 -3.06 -9.32 -14.43
C LYS A 160 -2.93 -7.94 -13.81
N ILE A 161 -3.29 -7.84 -12.53
CA ILE A 161 -3.23 -6.59 -11.77
C ILE A 161 -2.29 -6.76 -10.58
N LEU A 162 -1.44 -5.78 -10.36
CA LEU A 162 -0.76 -5.55 -9.09
C LEU A 162 -1.37 -4.32 -8.43
N SER A 163 -1.73 -4.43 -7.15
CA SER A 163 -2.17 -3.29 -6.34
C SER A 163 -1.16 -3.03 -5.22
N LEU A 164 -0.65 -1.81 -5.14
CA LEU A 164 0.05 -1.27 -3.98
C LEU A 164 -1.00 -0.62 -3.07
N LEU A 165 -1.17 -1.13 -1.87
CA LEU A 165 -2.08 -0.58 -0.87
C LEU A 165 -1.26 -0.08 0.32
N VAL A 166 -1.43 1.19 0.66
CA VAL A 166 -0.88 1.82 1.86
C VAL A 166 -2.02 2.23 2.77
N ALA A 167 -1.94 1.87 4.05
CA ALA A 167 -2.85 2.30 5.10
C ALA A 167 -2.03 2.94 6.23
N ALA A 168 -2.30 4.20 6.54
CA ALA A 168 -1.50 4.98 7.48
C ALA A 168 -2.33 6.11 8.13
N ASP A 169 -1.72 6.84 9.06
CA ASP A 169 -2.26 8.05 9.70
C ASP A 169 -1.31 9.24 9.50
N ASP A 170 -1.81 10.48 9.60
CA ASP A 170 -1.01 11.73 9.57
C ASP A 170 -0.83 12.38 10.95
#